data_AF-A0AAJ7VB98-F1
#
_entry.id   AF-A0AAJ7VB98-F1
#
_cell.length_a   1.000
_cell.length_b   1.000
_cell.length_c   1.000
_cell.angle_alpha   90.00
_cell.angle_beta   90.00
_cell.angle_gamma   90.00
#
_symmetry.space_group_name_H-M   'P 1'
#
loop_
_entity.id
_entity.type
_entity.pdbx_description
1 polymer ?
#
loop_
_entity_poly.entity_id
_entity_poly.type
_entity_poly.pdbx_seq_one_letter_code
_entity_poly.pdbx_strand_id
1 'polypeptide(L)'
;SLCIENACIAAHDKTGRYASMFTVDKVLAPPMGTIMDVLKADGPLQVRTGVKFTCWKNNSFYISAGGKRDGIPPKPLLTAVELGVNRGVRNKQTLCLLSLLVGAIQTAGITELLNQQGALTFFAPTNDAFNALPRPELNKLLRNHQELTGVLRYHLGEGMLVSGGVGSHTRVQPLQGEKLELGVRNYTVYVNKVPVADADLMATNGVVHAINSIIRPLPPKVEREQADGPAAPLRSAASSRADSKSFRNDDLFQKVIRSRSSRTMNQSQ
;
A
#
# COMPACT_ATOMS: atom_id res chain seq x y z
N SER A 1 -1.91 21.63 2.95
CA SER A 1 -1.87 22.14 1.56
C SER A 1 -3.27 22.17 1.00
N LEU A 2 -3.62 23.19 0.22
CA LEU A 2 -4.90 23.23 -0.51
C LEU A 2 -4.68 22.64 -1.91
N CYS A 3 -5.51 21.67 -2.29
CA CYS A 3 -5.39 20.95 -3.55
C CYS A 3 -6.71 20.96 -4.32
N ILE A 4 -6.61 20.99 -5.64
CA ILE A 4 -7.69 20.83 -6.60
C ILE A 4 -7.37 19.54 -7.36
N GLU A 5 -8.21 18.53 -7.21
CA GLU A 5 -7.93 17.17 -7.70
C GLU A 5 -6.56 16.68 -7.18
N ASN A 6 -5.68 16.23 -8.09
CA ASN A 6 -4.33 15.83 -7.76
C ASN A 6 -3.43 17.03 -7.40
N ALA A 7 -3.60 18.19 -8.04
CA ALA A 7 -2.65 19.31 -7.99
C ALA A 7 -2.85 20.22 -6.78
N CYS A 8 -1.75 20.64 -6.16
CA CYS A 8 -1.77 21.47 -4.96
C CYS A 8 -1.21 22.87 -5.24
N ILE A 9 -1.77 23.88 -4.57
CA ILE A 9 -1.32 25.27 -4.71
C ILE A 9 0.10 25.38 -4.12
N ALA A 10 1.03 25.83 -4.95
CA ALA A 10 2.47 25.86 -4.66
C ALA A 10 2.99 27.25 -4.29
N ALA A 11 2.24 28.31 -4.61
CA ALA A 11 2.62 29.69 -4.29
C ALA A 11 1.38 30.53 -3.97
N HIS A 12 1.61 31.70 -3.38
CA HIS A 12 0.57 32.69 -3.17
C HIS A 12 -0.16 33.03 -4.47
N ASP A 13 -1.47 33.25 -4.33
CA ASP A 13 -2.35 33.61 -5.43
C ASP A 13 -1.98 34.98 -5.98
N LYS A 14 -2.05 35.11 -7.31
CA LYS A 14 -1.84 36.38 -8.01
C LYS A 14 -3.18 36.88 -8.50
N THR A 15 -3.74 37.85 -7.79
CA THR A 15 -5.01 38.50 -8.12
C THR A 15 -4.77 39.68 -9.06
N GLY A 16 -5.34 39.60 -10.26
CA GLY A 16 -5.42 40.70 -11.21
C GLY A 16 -6.80 41.36 -11.20
N ARG A 17 -6.97 42.39 -12.03
CA ARG A 17 -8.24 43.17 -12.11
C ARG A 17 -9.46 42.35 -12.52
N TYR A 18 -9.27 41.28 -13.29
CA TYR A 18 -10.37 40.48 -13.87
C TYR A 18 -10.26 38.98 -13.57
N ALA A 19 -9.15 38.52 -13.02
CA ALA A 19 -8.88 37.10 -12.82
C ALA A 19 -7.86 36.88 -11.72
N SER A 20 -7.93 35.72 -11.08
CA SER A 20 -6.92 35.22 -10.15
C SER A 20 -6.16 34.07 -10.80
N MET A 21 -4.83 34.05 -10.63
CA MET A 21 -3.98 32.98 -11.09
C MET A 21 -3.47 32.17 -9.89
N PHE A 22 -3.75 30.87 -9.91
CA PHE A 22 -3.21 29.91 -8.95
C PHE A 22 -1.99 29.22 -9.55
N THR A 23 -0.87 29.27 -8.83
CA THR A 23 0.33 28.50 -9.20
C THR A 23 0.23 27.14 -8.55
N VAL A 24 0.28 26.06 -9.34
CA VAL A 24 0.16 24.68 -8.86
C VAL A 24 1.49 23.93 -9.00
N ASP A 25 1.66 22.88 -8.21
CA ASP A 25 2.86 22.04 -8.17
C ASP A 25 2.96 21.06 -9.34
N LYS A 26 1.82 20.65 -9.91
CA LYS A 26 1.74 19.73 -11.06
C LYS A 26 0.52 19.98 -11.94
N VAL A 27 0.51 19.31 -13.08
CA VAL A 27 -0.61 19.36 -14.04
C VAL A 27 -1.81 18.63 -13.47
N LEU A 28 -2.99 19.26 -13.62
CA LEU A 28 -4.27 18.69 -13.23
C LEU A 28 -4.59 17.44 -14.08
N ALA A 29 -4.95 16.36 -13.41
CA ALA A 29 -5.41 15.11 -14.01
C ALA A 29 -6.85 14.84 -13.54
N PRO A 30 -7.88 15.18 -14.34
CA PRO A 30 -9.27 14.97 -13.94
C PRO A 30 -9.60 13.47 -13.90
N PRO A 31 -10.52 13.05 -13.02
CA PRO A 31 -10.91 11.64 -12.91
C PRO A 31 -11.64 11.16 -14.17
N MET A 32 -11.35 9.92 -14.61
CA MET A 32 -11.90 9.34 -15.85
C MET A 32 -12.91 8.20 -15.62
N GLY A 33 -13.43 8.06 -14.41
CA GLY A 33 -14.36 7.00 -14.03
C GLY A 33 -14.26 6.68 -12.54
N THR A 34 -14.97 5.65 -12.09
CA THR A 34 -14.89 5.18 -10.70
C THR A 34 -13.53 4.52 -10.41
N ILE A 35 -13.24 4.24 -9.14
CA ILE A 35 -12.06 3.46 -8.74
C ILE A 35 -12.04 2.15 -9.52
N MET A 36 -13.17 1.46 -9.65
CA MET A 36 -13.21 0.20 -10.41
C MET A 36 -12.90 0.40 -11.90
N ASP A 37 -13.31 1.51 -12.49
CA ASP A 37 -12.97 1.83 -13.88
C ASP A 37 -11.48 2.11 -14.02
N VAL A 38 -10.86 2.84 -13.08
CA VAL A 38 -9.41 3.07 -13.05
C VAL A 38 -8.64 1.75 -12.93
N LEU A 39 -9.05 0.85 -12.03
CA LEU A 39 -8.43 -0.46 -11.85
C LEU A 39 -8.57 -1.35 -13.09
N LYS A 40 -9.70 -1.25 -13.81
CA LYS A 40 -9.97 -2.01 -15.04
C LYS A 40 -9.34 -1.37 -16.28
N ALA A 41 -9.12 -0.06 -16.29
CA ALA A 41 -8.52 0.69 -17.40
C ALA A 41 -7.03 0.45 -17.51
N ASP A 42 -6.39 0.02 -16.42
CA ASP A 42 -5.06 -0.58 -16.44
C ASP A 42 -5.10 -2.00 -17.05
N GLY A 43 -6.30 -2.60 -17.17
CA GLY A 43 -6.60 -3.72 -18.05
C GLY A 43 -6.88 -3.30 -19.50
N PRO A 44 -7.20 -4.26 -20.40
CA PRO A 44 -7.37 -4.04 -21.84
C PRO A 44 -7.94 -2.67 -22.23
N LEU A 45 -7.08 -1.79 -22.73
CA LEU A 45 -7.49 -0.56 -23.42
C LEU A 45 -8.51 -0.94 -24.50
N GLN A 46 -9.79 -0.68 -24.25
CA GLN A 46 -10.80 -0.66 -25.30
C GLN A 46 -10.58 0.60 -26.12
N VAL A 47 -9.68 0.52 -27.10
CA VAL A 47 -9.60 1.53 -28.15
C VAL A 47 -10.81 1.36 -29.06
N ARG A 48 -11.41 2.49 -29.45
CA ARG A 48 -12.64 2.71 -30.24
C ARG A 48 -12.68 2.06 -31.65
N THR A 49 -12.02 0.94 -31.88
CA THR A 49 -11.91 0.27 -33.18
C THR A 49 -12.24 -1.21 -33.10
N GLY A 50 -13.24 -1.63 -32.32
CA GLY A 50 -13.80 -3.00 -32.36
C GLY A 50 -12.82 -4.16 -32.08
N VAL A 51 -11.58 -3.89 -31.70
CA VAL A 51 -10.52 -4.88 -31.45
C VAL A 51 -10.26 -4.92 -29.95
N LYS A 52 -10.53 -6.08 -29.34
CA LYS A 52 -10.17 -6.36 -27.94
C LYS A 52 -8.68 -6.66 -27.87
N PHE A 53 -7.89 -5.75 -27.31
CA PHE A 53 -6.47 -6.00 -27.01
C PHE A 53 -6.35 -6.67 -25.65
N THR A 54 -5.99 -7.95 -25.58
CA THR A 54 -5.67 -8.59 -24.31
C THR A 54 -4.29 -8.15 -23.82
N CYS A 55 -4.16 -7.98 -22.50
CA CYS A 55 -2.95 -7.48 -21.86
C CYS A 55 -1.71 -8.29 -22.24
N TRP A 56 -0.62 -7.55 -22.45
CA TRP A 56 0.75 -7.96 -22.72
C TRP A 56 1.23 -9.14 -21.86
N LYS A 57 1.79 -10.18 -22.50
CA LYS A 57 2.66 -11.19 -21.88
C LYS A 57 3.85 -11.43 -22.81
N ASN A 58 5.07 -11.41 -22.26
CA ASN A 58 6.31 -11.79 -22.95
C ASN A 58 6.57 -11.09 -24.30
N ASN A 59 6.48 -9.76 -24.34
CA ASN A 59 6.89 -8.96 -25.50
C ASN A 59 6.15 -9.27 -26.83
N SER A 60 4.99 -9.96 -26.78
CA SER A 60 4.23 -10.35 -27.96
C SER A 60 2.75 -9.95 -27.83
N PHE A 61 2.18 -9.39 -28.91
CA PHE A 61 0.74 -9.12 -29.03
C PHE A 61 -0.01 -10.38 -29.43
N TYR A 62 -1.14 -10.67 -28.78
CA TYR A 62 -2.07 -11.72 -29.18
C TYR A 62 -3.41 -11.09 -29.57
N ILE A 63 -3.78 -11.21 -30.85
CA ILE A 63 -5.06 -10.72 -31.38
C ILE A 63 -5.97 -11.93 -31.59
N SER A 64 -7.05 -12.07 -30.80
CA SER A 64 -8.13 -13.00 -31.18
C SER A 64 -9.15 -12.24 -32.04
N ALA A 65 -9.11 -12.44 -33.35
CA ALA A 65 -10.13 -11.90 -34.25
C ALA A 65 -11.45 -12.66 -34.05
N GLY A 66 -12.34 -12.13 -33.20
CA GLY A 66 -13.69 -12.66 -33.01
C GLY A 66 -14.62 -12.25 -34.13
N GLY A 67 -14.45 -12.81 -35.33
CA GLY A 67 -15.42 -12.70 -36.42
C GLY A 67 -16.49 -13.79 -36.29
N LYS A 68 -17.72 -13.42 -35.92
CA LYS A 68 -18.87 -14.33 -35.96
C LYS A 68 -19.22 -14.59 -37.43
N ARG A 69 -18.81 -15.73 -37.98
CA ARG A 69 -19.45 -16.33 -39.16
C ARG A 69 -19.91 -17.73 -38.77
N ASP A 70 -21.22 -17.87 -38.75
CA ASP A 70 -22.03 -19.08 -38.79
C ASP A 70 -21.32 -20.42 -38.47
N GLY A 71 -21.59 -20.93 -37.27
CA GLY A 71 -21.70 -22.38 -37.04
C GLY A 71 -20.43 -23.22 -36.87
N ILE A 72 -19.21 -22.66 -36.89
CA ILE A 72 -17.97 -23.45 -36.67
C ILE A 72 -17.16 -22.83 -35.52
N PRO A 73 -16.77 -23.58 -34.47
CA PRO A 73 -15.87 -23.05 -33.45
C PRO A 73 -14.51 -22.74 -34.08
N PRO A 74 -14.00 -21.49 -34.01
CA PRO A 74 -12.72 -21.16 -34.60
C PRO A 74 -11.59 -21.82 -33.80
N LYS A 75 -10.77 -22.63 -34.47
CA LYS A 75 -9.49 -23.09 -33.93
C LYS A 75 -8.57 -21.86 -33.75
N PRO A 76 -7.89 -21.69 -32.61
CA PRO A 76 -7.00 -20.55 -32.42
C PRO A 76 -5.76 -20.70 -33.29
N LEU A 77 -5.68 -19.94 -34.39
CA LEU A 77 -4.43 -19.72 -35.11
C LEU A 77 -3.72 -18.52 -34.47
N LEU A 78 -2.61 -18.82 -33.78
CA LEU A 78 -1.72 -17.84 -33.16
C LEU A 78 -0.89 -17.16 -34.26
N THR A 79 -1.16 -15.89 -34.55
CA THR A 79 -0.25 -15.03 -35.32
C THR A 79 0.08 -13.79 -34.50
N ALA A 80 1.34 -13.65 -34.12
CA ALA A 80 1.88 -12.46 -33.50
C ALA A 80 2.12 -11.39 -34.59
N VAL A 81 1.63 -10.17 -34.39
CA VAL A 81 1.94 -9.02 -35.25
C VAL A 81 2.77 -8.04 -34.40
N GLU A 82 4.03 -7.84 -34.77
CA GLU A 82 4.86 -6.75 -34.22
C GLU A 82 4.43 -5.44 -34.87
N LEU A 83 3.73 -4.57 -34.12
CA LEU A 83 3.53 -3.18 -34.50
C LEU A 83 4.66 -2.34 -33.90
N GLY A 84 5.50 -1.79 -34.77
CA GLY A 84 6.60 -0.89 -34.40
C GLY A 84 6.10 0.36 -33.69
N VAL A 85 6.49 0.52 -32.42
CA VAL A 85 6.15 1.68 -31.59
C VAL A 85 7.14 2.82 -31.87
N ASN A 86 6.64 3.92 -32.45
CA ASN A 86 7.38 5.16 -32.63
C ASN A 86 7.83 5.74 -31.28
N ARG A 87 9.12 6.11 -31.21
CA ARG A 87 9.81 6.67 -30.04
C ARG A 87 9.28 8.09 -29.73
N GLY A 88 8.24 8.23 -28.91
CA GLY A 88 7.74 9.56 -28.52
C GLY A 88 6.72 9.61 -27.37
N VAL A 89 6.25 8.49 -26.82
CA VAL A 89 5.32 8.47 -25.69
C VAL A 89 6.08 8.10 -24.42
N ARG A 90 6.03 8.97 -23.40
CA ARG A 90 6.75 8.81 -22.12
C ARG A 90 6.25 7.68 -21.21
N ASN A 91 5.25 6.90 -21.59
CA ASN A 91 4.77 5.77 -20.78
C ASN A 91 4.97 4.45 -21.55
N LYS A 92 6.21 3.95 -21.52
CA LYS A 92 6.51 2.54 -21.84
C LYS A 92 6.14 1.71 -20.61
N GLN A 93 5.29 0.70 -20.81
CA GLN A 93 4.80 -0.29 -19.83
C GLN A 93 3.44 0.01 -19.16
N THR A 94 2.36 0.12 -19.92
CA THR A 94 1.04 -0.24 -19.38
C THR A 94 0.91 -1.78 -19.44
N LEU A 95 1.66 -2.44 -18.55
CA LEU A 95 1.34 -3.79 -18.09
C LEU A 95 0.02 -3.67 -17.33
N CYS A 96 -0.86 -4.68 -17.39
CA CYS A 96 -2.04 -4.73 -16.53
C CYS A 96 -1.62 -5.01 -15.09
N LEU A 97 -1.01 -4.01 -14.46
CA LEU A 97 -0.36 -4.07 -13.15
C LEU A 97 -1.37 -4.41 -12.05
N LEU A 98 -2.67 -4.22 -12.29
CA LEU A 98 -3.73 -4.39 -11.31
C LEU A 98 -4.70 -5.57 -11.60
N SER A 99 -4.44 -6.42 -12.62
CA SER A 99 -5.35 -7.55 -12.95
C SER A 99 -5.64 -8.50 -11.79
N LEU A 100 -4.63 -8.87 -11.00
CA LEU A 100 -4.80 -9.79 -9.88
C LEU A 100 -5.67 -9.16 -8.79
N LEU A 101 -5.51 -7.85 -8.57
CA LEU A 101 -6.33 -7.09 -7.65
C LEU A 101 -7.80 -7.05 -8.10
N VAL A 102 -8.06 -6.82 -9.39
CA VAL A 102 -9.42 -6.86 -9.95
C VAL A 102 -10.09 -8.21 -9.72
N GLY A 103 -9.37 -9.31 -9.93
CA GLY A 103 -9.88 -10.67 -9.65
C GLY A 103 -10.12 -10.91 -8.15
N ALA A 104 -9.24 -10.39 -7.28
CA ALA A 104 -9.40 -10.48 -5.83
C ALA A 104 -10.63 -9.68 -5.33
N ILE A 105 -10.85 -8.46 -5.86
CA ILE A 105 -12.00 -7.60 -5.56
C ILE A 105 -13.32 -8.28 -5.93
N GLN A 106 -13.38 -8.89 -7.11
CA GLN A 106 -14.55 -9.64 -7.57
C GLN A 106 -14.82 -10.84 -6.66
N THR A 107 -13.76 -11.57 -6.30
CA THR A 107 -13.85 -12.73 -5.40
C THR A 107 -14.32 -12.32 -4.01
N ALA A 108 -13.87 -11.17 -3.51
CA ALA A 108 -14.19 -10.65 -2.18
C ALA A 108 -15.56 -9.94 -2.08
N GLY A 109 -16.26 -9.75 -3.20
CA GLY A 109 -17.59 -9.13 -3.24
C GLY A 109 -17.61 -7.65 -2.86
N ILE A 110 -16.53 -6.89 -3.12
CA ILE A 110 -16.46 -5.45 -2.82
C ILE A 110 -16.54 -4.57 -4.07
N THR A 111 -16.93 -5.14 -5.21
CA THR A 111 -17.00 -4.41 -6.50
C THR A 111 -18.01 -3.28 -6.44
N GLU A 112 -19.17 -3.51 -5.80
CA GLU A 112 -20.22 -2.51 -5.63
C GLU A 112 -19.72 -1.33 -4.80
N LEU A 113 -19.00 -1.61 -3.69
CA LEU A 113 -18.42 -0.58 -2.83
C LEU A 113 -17.47 0.36 -3.60
N LEU A 114 -16.68 -0.18 -4.52
CA LEU A 114 -15.73 0.59 -5.33
C LEU A 114 -16.35 1.31 -6.53
N ASN A 115 -17.61 1.01 -6.87
CA ASN A 115 -18.40 1.71 -7.87
C ASN A 115 -19.34 2.76 -7.26
N GLN A 116 -19.65 2.63 -5.97
CA GLN A 116 -20.53 3.56 -5.26
C GLN A 116 -19.89 4.94 -5.14
N GLN A 117 -20.74 5.96 -5.10
CA GLN A 117 -20.31 7.33 -4.82
C GLN A 117 -19.77 7.42 -3.40
N GLY A 118 -18.70 8.19 -3.23
CA GLY A 118 -18.03 8.36 -1.96
C GLY A 118 -16.69 9.06 -2.13
N ALA A 119 -16.02 9.30 -1.01
CA ALA A 119 -14.65 9.79 -1.00
C ALA A 119 -13.78 8.70 -0.37
N LEU A 120 -13.04 7.97 -1.21
CA LEU A 120 -12.18 6.87 -0.77
C LEU A 120 -10.73 7.09 -1.24
N THR A 121 -9.79 6.57 -0.45
CA THR A 121 -8.38 6.49 -0.83
C THR A 121 -8.02 5.01 -0.89
N PHE A 122 -7.75 4.48 -2.08
CA PHE A 122 -7.43 3.07 -2.25
C PHE A 122 -5.94 2.85 -2.49
N PHE A 123 -5.28 2.20 -1.53
CA PHE A 123 -3.90 1.75 -1.69
C PHE A 123 -3.89 0.41 -2.44
N ALA A 124 -3.83 0.45 -3.76
CA ALA A 124 -4.01 -0.72 -4.63
C ALA A 124 -2.71 -1.55 -4.74
N PRO A 125 -2.66 -2.79 -4.25
CA PRO A 125 -1.50 -3.66 -4.44
C PRO A 125 -1.35 -4.07 -5.91
N THR A 126 -0.16 -3.90 -6.46
CA THR A 126 0.18 -4.34 -7.83
C THR A 126 0.30 -5.86 -7.91
N ASN A 127 0.32 -6.40 -9.14
CA ASN A 127 0.59 -7.81 -9.36
C ASN A 127 1.92 -8.24 -8.73
N ASP A 128 2.92 -7.35 -8.73
CA ASP A 128 4.21 -7.60 -8.08
C ASP A 128 4.07 -7.72 -6.56
N ALA A 129 3.16 -6.97 -5.93
CA ALA A 129 2.83 -7.14 -4.52
C ALA A 129 2.24 -8.54 -4.22
N PHE A 130 1.35 -9.04 -5.08
CA PHE A 130 0.79 -10.39 -4.96
C PHE A 130 1.84 -11.48 -5.23
N ASN A 131 2.71 -11.27 -6.23
CA ASN A 131 3.77 -12.20 -6.59
C ASN A 131 4.91 -12.24 -5.57
N ALA A 132 5.11 -11.16 -4.80
CA ALA A 132 6.08 -11.09 -3.72
C ALA A 132 5.70 -11.96 -2.51
N LEU A 133 4.42 -12.32 -2.35
CA LEU A 133 3.99 -13.22 -1.30
C LEU A 133 4.40 -14.67 -1.59
N PRO A 134 4.82 -15.44 -0.57
CA PRO A 134 5.01 -16.88 -0.71
C PRO A 134 3.74 -17.55 -1.23
N ARG A 135 3.87 -18.44 -2.22
CA ARG A 135 2.76 -19.21 -2.80
C ARG A 135 1.78 -19.82 -1.77
N PRO A 136 2.22 -20.46 -0.66
CA PRO A 136 1.28 -21.01 0.32
C PRO A 136 0.44 -19.92 1.00
N GLU A 137 1.01 -18.75 1.27
CA GLU A 137 0.32 -17.63 1.91
C GLU A 137 -0.67 -16.97 0.96
N LEU A 138 -0.25 -16.73 -0.29
CA LEU A 138 -1.14 -16.20 -1.33
C LEU A 138 -2.35 -17.11 -1.53
N ASN A 139 -2.11 -18.42 -1.65
CA ASN A 139 -3.17 -19.41 -1.80
C ASN A 139 -4.11 -19.46 -0.60
N LYS A 140 -3.59 -19.28 0.62
CA LYS A 140 -4.41 -19.20 1.84
C LYS A 140 -5.30 -17.95 1.79
N LEU A 141 -4.72 -16.80 1.47
CA LEU A 141 -5.43 -15.53 1.38
C LEU A 141 -6.55 -15.59 0.33
N LEU A 142 -6.26 -16.10 -0.87
CA LEU A 142 -7.25 -16.19 -1.95
C LEU A 142 -8.38 -17.21 -1.68
N ARG A 143 -8.11 -18.25 -0.87
CA ARG A 143 -9.14 -19.22 -0.47
C ARG A 143 -10.00 -18.74 0.69
N ASN A 144 -9.46 -17.89 1.55
CA ASN A 144 -10.17 -17.36 2.71
C ASN A 144 -10.83 -16.02 2.38
N HIS A 145 -12.09 -16.09 1.94
CA HIS A 145 -12.87 -14.91 1.56
C HIS A 145 -12.92 -13.84 2.66
N GLN A 146 -13.12 -14.23 3.92
CA GLN A 146 -13.21 -13.26 5.03
C GLN A 146 -11.88 -12.53 5.26
N GLU A 147 -10.77 -13.26 5.21
CA GLU A 147 -9.44 -12.67 5.34
C GLU A 147 -9.12 -11.75 4.15
N LEU A 148 -9.45 -12.18 2.92
CA LEU A 148 -9.25 -11.37 1.72
C LEU A 148 -10.06 -10.07 1.78
N THR A 149 -11.35 -10.14 2.11
CA THR A 149 -12.19 -8.94 2.27
C THR A 149 -11.62 -8.02 3.35
N GLY A 150 -11.18 -8.57 4.49
CA GLY A 150 -10.59 -7.77 5.57
C GLY A 150 -9.30 -7.06 5.15
N VAL A 151 -8.41 -7.75 4.43
CA VAL A 151 -7.19 -7.15 3.86
C VAL A 151 -7.54 -6.06 2.85
N LEU A 152 -8.48 -6.30 1.92
CA LEU A 152 -8.84 -5.28 0.93
C LEU A 152 -9.50 -4.05 1.56
N ARG A 153 -10.33 -4.22 2.60
CA ARG A 153 -10.91 -3.10 3.36
C ARG A 153 -9.86 -2.33 4.16
N TYR A 154 -8.78 -2.99 4.62
CA TYR A 154 -7.64 -2.32 5.25
C TYR A 154 -6.90 -1.37 4.28
N HIS A 155 -6.91 -1.68 2.98
CA HIS A 155 -6.31 -0.83 1.95
C HIS A 155 -7.22 0.33 1.53
N LEU A 156 -8.49 0.33 1.95
CA LEU A 156 -9.45 1.39 1.65
C LEU A 156 -9.52 2.37 2.81
N GLY A 157 -8.92 3.54 2.61
CA GLY A 157 -9.03 4.69 3.49
C GLY A 157 -10.30 5.49 3.26
N GLU A 158 -10.88 6.01 4.33
CA GLU A 158 -11.94 7.00 4.27
C GLU A 158 -11.39 8.38 3.88
N GLY A 159 -12.15 9.10 3.05
CA GLY A 159 -11.76 10.40 2.53
C GLY A 159 -10.85 10.31 1.30
N MET A 160 -10.72 11.42 0.58
CA MET A 160 -9.79 11.57 -0.54
C MET A 160 -8.49 12.20 -0.04
N LEU A 161 -7.39 11.46 -0.13
CA LEU A 161 -6.07 11.94 0.24
C LEU A 161 -5.11 11.78 -0.93
N VAL A 162 -4.84 12.88 -1.61
CA VAL A 162 -3.82 12.98 -2.66
C VAL A 162 -2.43 13.16 -2.07
N SER A 163 -1.39 12.82 -2.83
CA SER A 163 0.02 12.84 -2.42
C SER A 163 0.46 14.20 -1.87
N GLY A 164 0.05 15.30 -2.50
CA GLY A 164 0.39 16.66 -2.07
C GLY A 164 -0.37 17.13 -0.82
N GLY A 165 -1.40 16.38 -0.40
CA GLY A 165 -2.10 16.54 0.86
C GLY A 165 -1.46 15.77 2.03
N VAL A 166 -0.48 14.90 1.75
CA VAL A 166 0.21 14.11 2.78
C VAL A 166 1.28 14.98 3.45
N GLY A 167 1.11 15.22 4.75
CA GLY A 167 2.08 15.91 5.60
C GLY A 167 3.00 14.92 6.34
N SER A 168 3.79 15.43 7.28
CA SER A 168 4.79 14.61 8.00
C SER A 168 4.20 13.56 8.95
N HIS A 169 2.90 13.60 9.27
CA HIS A 169 2.24 12.69 10.22
C HIS A 169 0.75 12.44 9.87
N THR A 170 0.42 12.37 8.58
CA THR A 170 -0.97 12.16 8.17
C THR A 170 -1.43 10.75 8.54
N ARG A 171 -2.63 10.63 9.12
CA ARG A 171 -3.25 9.33 9.41
C ARG A 171 -4.57 9.21 8.66
N VAL A 172 -4.81 8.05 8.08
CA VAL A 172 -6.05 7.71 7.39
C VAL A 172 -6.74 6.59 8.14
N GLN A 173 -8.03 6.73 8.38
CA GLN A 173 -8.85 5.67 8.94
C GLN A 173 -9.23 4.70 7.81
N PRO A 174 -8.77 3.44 7.82
CA PRO A 174 -9.28 2.45 6.88
C PRO A 174 -10.70 2.01 7.25
N LEU A 175 -11.42 1.45 6.27
CA LEU A 175 -12.75 0.87 6.48
C LEU A 175 -12.75 -0.32 7.45
N GLN A 176 -11.58 -0.90 7.71
CA GLN A 176 -11.38 -1.95 8.70
C GLN A 176 -9.97 -1.85 9.27
N GLY A 177 -9.80 -2.05 10.58
CA GLY A 177 -8.49 -2.15 11.25
C GLY A 177 -7.94 -0.83 11.80
N GLU A 178 -6.66 -0.86 12.17
CA GLU A 178 -5.93 0.28 12.74
C GLU A 178 -5.61 1.35 11.68
N LYS A 179 -5.46 2.60 12.12
CA LYS A 179 -5.15 3.74 11.24
C LYS A 179 -3.87 3.49 10.43
N LEU A 180 -3.93 3.84 9.15
CA LEU A 180 -2.77 3.87 8.26
C LEU A 180 -1.95 5.12 8.55
N GLU A 181 -0.64 4.96 8.72
CA GLU A 181 0.30 6.06 8.92
C GLU A 181 0.95 6.44 7.58
N LEU A 182 0.76 7.68 7.16
CA LEU A 182 1.33 8.20 5.94
C LEU A 182 2.40 9.24 6.24
N GLY A 183 3.40 9.29 5.37
CA GLY A 183 4.43 10.33 5.40
C GLY A 183 5.09 10.50 4.05
N VAL A 184 5.78 11.61 3.87
CA VAL A 184 6.52 11.91 2.64
C VAL A 184 8.02 11.92 2.95
N ARG A 185 8.81 11.23 2.12
CA ARG A 185 10.28 11.28 2.15
C ARG A 185 10.79 11.37 0.73
N ASN A 186 11.68 12.33 0.45
CA ASN A 186 12.26 12.54 -0.88
C ASN A 186 11.21 12.58 -2.00
N TYR A 187 10.10 13.29 -1.79
CA TYR A 187 8.94 13.39 -2.71
C TYR A 187 8.18 12.08 -2.96
N THR A 188 8.52 10.99 -2.26
CA THR A 188 7.78 9.72 -2.30
C THR A 188 6.84 9.62 -1.09
N VAL A 189 5.58 9.29 -1.34
CA VAL A 189 4.60 8.98 -0.29
C VAL A 189 4.86 7.57 0.22
N TYR A 190 4.79 7.40 1.54
CA TYR A 190 4.86 6.11 2.21
C TYR A 190 3.58 5.90 3.01
N VAL A 191 3.08 4.66 3.00
CA VAL A 191 1.96 4.20 3.83
C VAL A 191 2.44 3.02 4.67
N ASN A 192 2.38 3.11 6.00
CA ASN A 192 2.95 2.12 6.93
C ASN A 192 4.39 1.71 6.56
N LYS A 193 5.23 2.67 6.14
CA LYS A 193 6.62 2.48 5.66
C LYS A 193 6.76 1.78 4.30
N VAL A 194 5.67 1.47 3.62
CA VAL A 194 5.66 0.97 2.23
C VAL A 194 5.64 2.15 1.26
N PRO A 195 6.57 2.25 0.29
CA PRO A 195 6.55 3.30 -0.70
C PRO A 195 5.38 3.13 -1.68
N VAL A 196 4.74 4.23 -2.04
CA VAL A 196 3.79 4.31 -3.15
C VAL A 196 4.56 4.34 -4.46
N ALA A 197 4.22 3.42 -5.36
CA ALA A 197 4.87 3.24 -6.67
C ALA A 197 4.31 4.21 -7.71
N ASP A 198 2.99 4.35 -7.75
CA ASP A 198 2.28 5.32 -8.59
C ASP A 198 1.18 5.99 -7.76
N ALA A 199 1.10 7.31 -7.80
CA ALA A 199 0.26 8.09 -6.91
C ALA A 199 -0.70 9.00 -7.68
N ASP A 200 -1.80 9.37 -7.03
CA ASP A 200 -2.80 10.31 -7.56
C ASP A 200 -3.51 9.84 -8.83
N LEU A 201 -3.80 8.54 -8.92
CA LEU A 201 -4.69 8.02 -9.95
C LEU A 201 -6.13 8.40 -9.59
N MET A 202 -6.57 9.54 -10.13
CA MET A 202 -7.85 10.16 -9.78
C MET A 202 -9.05 9.35 -10.29
N ALA A 203 -10.03 9.16 -9.41
CA ALA A 203 -11.31 8.53 -9.69
C ALA A 203 -12.47 9.44 -9.24
N THR A 204 -13.65 9.26 -9.80
CA THR A 204 -14.84 10.08 -9.49
C THR A 204 -15.36 9.88 -8.08
N ASN A 205 -15.01 8.75 -7.46
CA ASN A 205 -15.36 8.40 -6.09
C ASN A 205 -14.13 8.21 -5.19
N GLY A 206 -12.96 8.70 -5.61
CA GLY A 206 -11.77 8.59 -4.79
C GLY A 206 -10.44 8.81 -5.50
N VAL A 207 -9.37 8.35 -4.87
CA VAL A 207 -8.01 8.35 -5.42
C VAL A 207 -7.39 6.97 -5.22
N VAL A 208 -6.66 6.50 -6.22
CA VAL A 208 -5.91 5.24 -6.17
C VAL A 208 -4.41 5.53 -6.08
N HIS A 209 -3.73 4.85 -5.16
CA HIS A 209 -2.28 4.86 -4.99
C HIS A 209 -1.77 3.44 -5.14
N ALA A 210 -1.01 3.14 -6.20
CA ALA A 210 -0.47 1.82 -6.45
C ALA A 210 0.71 1.54 -5.51
N ILE A 211 0.74 0.36 -4.89
CA ILE A 211 1.79 -0.07 -3.96
C ILE A 211 2.33 -1.45 -4.33
N ASN A 212 3.63 -1.67 -4.10
CA ASN A 212 4.29 -2.95 -4.41
C ASN A 212 4.34 -3.90 -3.21
N SER A 213 3.46 -3.74 -2.22
CA SER A 213 3.35 -4.64 -1.08
C SER A 213 1.92 -4.68 -0.56
N ILE A 214 1.49 -5.83 -0.04
CA ILE A 214 0.18 -5.97 0.61
C ILE A 214 0.31 -5.56 2.07
N ILE A 215 -0.43 -4.54 2.48
CA ILE A 215 -0.47 -4.05 3.86
C ILE A 215 -1.51 -4.84 4.64
N ARG A 216 -1.10 -5.43 5.77
CA ARG A 216 -1.99 -6.20 6.63
C ARG A 216 -2.24 -5.45 7.93
N PRO A 217 -3.45 -5.53 8.51
CA PRO A 217 -3.67 -5.06 9.87
C PRO A 217 -2.75 -5.86 10.80
N LEU A 218 -2.03 -5.14 11.67
CA LEU A 218 -1.31 -5.80 12.75
C LEU A 218 -2.35 -6.45 13.69
N PRO A 219 -2.05 -7.61 14.28
CA PRO A 219 -2.89 -8.13 15.35
C PRO A 219 -2.98 -7.04 16.44
N PRO A 220 -4.17 -6.84 17.03
CA PRO A 220 -4.35 -5.83 18.05
C PRO A 220 -3.28 -6.01 19.12
N LYS A 221 -2.59 -4.93 19.47
CA LYS A 221 -1.70 -4.96 20.64
C LYS A 221 -2.59 -5.31 21.83
N VAL A 222 -2.44 -6.52 22.35
CA VAL A 222 -2.98 -6.85 23.67
C VAL A 222 -2.21 -5.96 24.63
N GLU A 223 -2.79 -4.80 24.95
CA GLU A 223 -2.38 -4.05 26.12
C GLU A 223 -2.47 -5.05 27.27
N ARG A 224 -1.31 -5.46 27.77
CA ARG A 224 -1.26 -6.15 29.06
C ARG A 224 -1.69 -5.09 30.05
N GLU A 225 -3.00 -5.03 30.27
CA GLU A 225 -3.60 -4.28 31.35
C GLU A 225 -2.94 -4.80 32.62
N GLN A 226 -2.01 -4.01 33.13
CA GLN A 226 -1.22 -4.31 34.29
C GLN A 226 -2.21 -4.22 35.45
N ALA A 227 -2.76 -5.37 35.83
CA ALA A 227 -3.69 -5.49 36.93
C ALA A 227 -2.97 -5.09 38.23
N ASP A 228 -3.04 -3.81 38.58
CA ASP A 228 -2.94 -3.35 39.97
C ASP A 228 -4.15 -3.93 40.70
N GLY A 229 -3.96 -5.12 41.28
CA GLY A 229 -4.93 -5.72 42.18
C GLY A 229 -5.11 -4.86 43.44
N PRO A 230 -6.33 -4.80 44.02
CA PRO A 230 -6.58 -4.00 45.21
C PRO A 230 -5.77 -4.54 46.39
N ALA A 231 -5.02 -3.65 47.04
CA ALA A 231 -4.29 -3.92 48.26
C ALA A 231 -5.23 -4.46 49.35
N ALA A 232 -4.93 -5.67 49.85
CA ALA A 232 -5.50 -6.18 51.09
C ALA A 232 -5.02 -5.31 52.29
N PRO A 233 -5.81 -5.17 53.37
CA PRO A 233 -5.40 -4.36 54.50
C PRO A 233 -4.29 -5.05 55.31
N LEU A 234 -3.16 -4.35 55.47
CA LEU A 234 -2.08 -4.71 56.39
C LEU A 234 -2.60 -4.75 57.84
N ARG A 235 -2.64 -5.94 58.44
CA ARG A 235 -2.70 -6.09 59.90
C ARG A 235 -1.29 -5.99 60.46
N SER A 236 -1.14 -5.11 61.46
CA SER A 236 0.07 -4.83 62.21
C SER A 236 0.55 -6.00 63.08
N ALA A 237 1.83 -6.31 63.01
CA ALA A 237 2.60 -6.81 64.16
C ALA A 237 4.06 -6.32 64.03
N ALA A 238 4.53 -5.68 65.10
CA ALA A 238 5.84 -5.05 65.20
C ALA A 238 6.97 -6.05 65.43
N SER A 239 8.18 -5.64 65.04
CA SER A 239 9.49 -5.83 65.71
C SER A 239 10.55 -6.53 64.86
N SER A 240 11.47 -5.74 64.29
CA SER A 240 12.86 -5.67 64.77
C SER A 240 13.72 -4.84 63.81
N ARG A 241 14.65 -4.11 64.41
CA ARG A 241 15.62 -3.18 63.82
C ARG A 241 16.65 -3.93 62.96
N ALA A 242 17.04 -3.36 61.82
CA ALA A 242 18.42 -2.92 61.52
C ALA A 242 18.64 -2.63 60.01
N ASP A 243 19.41 -1.57 59.78
CA ASP A 243 20.26 -1.24 58.64
C ASP A 243 19.67 -0.97 57.25
N SER A 244 19.49 0.32 57.02
CA SER A 244 19.59 1.03 55.76
C SER A 244 20.98 0.83 55.10
N LYS A 245 21.00 0.39 53.84
CA LYS A 245 22.05 0.74 52.88
C LYS A 245 21.55 0.60 51.44
N SER A 246 21.30 1.75 50.84
CA SER A 246 21.27 2.01 49.40
C SER A 246 22.52 1.42 48.74
N PHE A 247 22.35 0.49 47.80
CA PHE A 247 23.43 0.06 46.92
C PHE A 247 23.03 0.31 45.47
N ARG A 248 23.68 1.32 44.90
CA ARG A 248 23.65 1.69 43.50
C ARG A 248 24.27 0.57 42.66
N ASN A 249 23.65 0.29 41.53
CA ASN A 249 24.14 -0.63 40.51
C ASN A 249 25.35 -0.02 39.80
N ASP A 250 26.57 -0.36 40.23
CA ASP A 250 27.81 -0.11 39.48
C ASP A 250 28.88 -1.13 39.90
N ASP A 251 28.71 -2.44 39.62
CA ASP A 251 29.85 -3.37 39.76
C ASP A 251 29.77 -4.70 38.98
N LEU A 252 29.05 -4.72 37.84
CA LEU A 252 28.96 -5.93 37.00
C LEU A 252 29.93 -5.95 35.80
N PHE A 253 30.79 -4.93 35.64
CA PHE A 253 31.71 -4.86 34.49
C PHE A 253 33.19 -5.18 34.81
N GLN A 254 33.59 -5.37 36.07
CA GLN A 254 34.98 -5.67 36.44
C GLN A 254 35.29 -7.17 36.61
N LYS A 255 34.26 -8.05 36.63
CA LYS A 255 34.44 -9.48 36.94
C LYS A 255 34.68 -10.39 35.72
N VAL A 256 34.56 -9.87 34.50
CA VAL A 256 34.75 -10.65 33.26
C VAL A 256 36.19 -10.53 32.69
N ILE A 257 36.97 -9.51 33.07
CA ILE A 257 38.32 -9.29 32.50
C ILE A 257 39.44 -10.00 33.30
N ARG A 258 39.20 -10.48 34.53
CA ARG A 258 40.23 -11.15 35.35
C ARG A 258 40.29 -12.68 35.25
N SER A 259 39.47 -13.33 34.42
CA SER A 259 39.45 -14.81 34.33
C SER A 259 40.06 -15.42 33.06
N ARG A 260 40.61 -14.61 32.14
CA ARG A 260 41.22 -15.12 30.89
C ARG A 260 42.48 -14.38 30.46
N SER A 261 43.54 -14.40 31.27
CA SER A 261 44.91 -14.25 30.75
C SER A 261 45.96 -14.65 31.79
N SER A 262 46.15 -15.96 31.98
CA SER A 262 47.39 -16.57 32.47
C SER A 262 47.32 -18.08 32.24
N ARG A 263 47.15 -18.48 30.98
CA ARG A 263 47.62 -19.79 30.51
C ARG A 263 49.02 -19.56 29.93
N THR A 264 50.01 -19.87 30.73
CA THR A 264 51.42 -20.01 30.37
C THR A 264 51.57 -21.01 29.22
N MET A 265 52.22 -20.60 28.13
CA MET A 265 52.80 -21.50 27.13
C MET A 265 54.28 -21.71 27.43
N ASN A 266 54.66 -22.97 27.58
CA ASN A 266 56.02 -23.49 27.40
C ASN A 266 56.38 -23.48 25.91
N GLN A 267 57.56 -22.95 25.53
CA GLN A 267 58.62 -23.66 24.77
C GLN A 267 59.74 -22.72 24.26
N SER A 268 60.97 -23.03 24.70
CA SER A 268 62.26 -23.06 23.96
C SER A 268 62.56 -22.05 22.84
N GLN A 269 63.56 -21.19 23.05
CA GLN A 269 64.97 -21.38 22.60
C GLN A 269 65.87 -20.37 23.31
#